data_AF-A0A6P2AB53-F1
#
_entry.id   AF-A0A6P2AB53-F1
#
_cell.length_a   1.000
_cell.length_b   1.000
_cell.length_c   1.000
_cell.angle_alpha   90.00
_cell.angle_beta   90.00
_cell.angle_gamma   90.00
#
_symmetry.space_group_name_H-M   'P 1'
#
loop_
_entity.id
_entity.type
_entity.pdbx_description
1 polymer ?
#
loop_
_entity_poly.entity_id
_entity_poly.type
_entity_poly.pdbx_seq_one_letter_code
_entity_poly.pdbx_strand_id
1 'polypeptide(L)'
;MEAKQAEAARRYQVSRWCVQDWCKRENLNPVKVTRRSRKLDWNALKRDVQEHPDALLRERAERFGVNIKAIWYALKQMKQSRKKNTT
;
A
#
# COMPACT_ATOMS: atom_id res chain seq x y z
N MET A 1 18.99 12.56 31.47
CA MET A 1 18.53 12.15 30.12
C MET A 1 17.41 13.03 29.57
N GLU A 2 16.41 13.36 30.39
CA GLU A 2 15.25 14.20 30.02
C GLU A 2 15.61 15.63 29.54
N ALA A 3 16.59 16.28 30.18
CA ALA A 3 17.03 17.63 29.81
C ALA A 3 17.61 17.71 28.39
N LYS A 4 18.39 16.69 27.97
CA LYS A 4 18.97 16.62 26.62
C LYS A 4 17.89 16.44 25.54
N GLN A 5 16.82 15.71 25.83
CA GLN A 5 15.70 15.54 24.89
C GLN A 5 14.87 16.83 24.78
N ALA A 6 14.70 17.57 25.87
CA ALA A 6 14.02 18.85 25.88
C ALA A 6 14.81 19.93 25.10
N GLU A 7 16.13 19.94 25.23
CA GLU A 7 17.02 20.82 24.45
C GLU A 7 16.96 20.48 22.96
N ALA A 8 17.03 19.19 22.61
CA ALA A 8 16.87 18.73 21.23
C ALA A 8 15.51 19.14 20.65
N ALA A 9 14.42 18.98 21.40
CA ALA A 9 13.07 19.40 20.97
C ALA A 9 13.02 20.89 20.61
N ARG A 10 13.67 21.75 21.41
CA ARG A 10 13.77 23.20 21.13
C ARG A 10 14.62 23.49 19.90
N ARG A 11 15.78 22.83 19.77
CA ARG A 11 16.73 23.03 18.66
C ARG A 11 16.15 22.60 17.31
N TYR A 12 15.42 21.49 17.28
CA TYR A 12 14.80 20.94 16.07
C TYR A 12 13.35 21.39 15.87
N GLN A 13 12.80 22.23 16.76
CA GLN A 13 11.42 22.74 16.72
C GLN A 13 10.36 21.62 16.58
N VAL A 14 10.60 20.49 17.24
CA VAL A 14 9.68 19.35 17.27
C VAL A 14 9.17 19.10 18.68
N SER A 15 8.03 18.40 18.79
CA SER A 15 7.52 18.02 20.10
C SER A 15 8.50 17.09 20.82
N ARG A 16 8.53 17.18 22.15
CA ARG A 16 9.30 16.26 23.01
C ARG A 16 8.94 14.79 22.74
N TRP A 17 7.68 14.54 22.38
CA TRP A 17 7.19 13.21 22.00
C TRP A 17 7.90 12.68 20.73
N CYS A 18 8.08 13.49 19.69
CA CYS A 18 8.83 13.08 18.49
C CYS A 18 10.28 12.70 18.82
N VAL A 19 10.96 13.49 19.66
CA VAL A 19 12.35 13.20 20.07
C VAL A 19 12.43 11.86 20.83
N GLN A 20 11.48 11.61 21.73
CA GLN A 20 11.40 10.32 22.43
C GLN A 20 11.10 9.16 21.49
N ASP A 21 10.19 9.33 20.53
CA ASP A 21 9.87 8.31 19.53
C ASP A 21 11.09 7.97 18.67
N TRP A 22 11.88 8.97 18.25
CA TRP A 22 13.12 8.75 17.50
C TRP A 22 14.18 8.02 18.33
N CYS A 23 14.36 8.38 19.60
CA CYS A 23 15.29 7.68 20.49
C CYS A 23 14.91 6.21 20.75
N LYS A 24 13.64 5.84 20.60
CA LYS A 24 13.17 4.46 20.74
C LYS A 24 13.35 3.61 19.47
N ARG A 25 13.55 4.25 18.32
CA ARG A 25 13.71 3.55 17.04
C ARG A 25 15.18 3.20 16.83
N GLU A 26 15.43 1.96 16.42
CA GLU A 26 16.77 1.51 15.99
C GLU A 26 17.19 2.14 14.67
N ASN A 27 16.22 2.44 13.79
CA ASN A 27 16.44 3.05 12.48
C ASN A 27 15.58 4.30 12.31
N LEU A 28 16.21 5.43 12.02
CA LEU A 28 15.53 6.72 11.76
C LEU A 28 15.08 6.89 10.30
N ASN A 29 15.24 5.85 9.48
CA ASN A 29 14.80 5.91 8.09
C ASN A 29 13.29 6.15 8.00
N PRO A 30 12.84 7.00 7.06
CA PRO A 30 11.43 7.26 6.89
C PRO A 30 10.70 5.98 6.48
N VAL A 31 9.59 5.69 7.15
CA VAL A 31 8.72 4.58 6.79
C VAL A 31 8.04 4.91 5.46
N LYS A 32 8.51 4.29 4.37
CA LYS A 32 7.89 4.45 3.05
C LYS A 32 6.61 3.62 3.00
N VAL A 33 5.46 4.29 3.06
CA VAL A 33 4.16 3.64 2.83
C VAL A 33 4.06 3.29 1.35
N THR A 34 4.32 2.03 1.02
CA THR A 34 4.37 1.55 -0.38
C THR A 34 2.98 1.43 -0.99
N ARG A 35 1.99 0.93 -0.23
CA ARG A 35 0.61 0.78 -0.67
C ARG A 35 -0.37 0.94 0.49
N ARG A 36 -1.52 1.59 0.23
CA ARG A 36 -2.67 1.62 1.15
C ARG A 36 -3.73 0.66 0.63
N SER A 37 -4.16 -0.31 1.44
CA SER A 37 -5.37 -1.08 1.16
C SER A 37 -6.58 -0.19 1.43
N ARG A 38 -7.32 0.17 0.39
CA ARG A 38 -8.62 0.86 0.51
C ARG A 38 -9.73 -0.19 0.39
N LYS A 39 -10.59 -0.05 -0.62
CA LYS A 39 -11.75 -0.91 -0.87
C LYS A 39 -11.44 -2.22 -1.61
N LEU A 40 -10.18 -2.48 -1.96
CA LEU A 40 -9.79 -3.63 -2.78
C LEU A 40 -8.81 -4.51 -2.00
N ASP A 41 -9.19 -5.77 -1.78
CA ASP A 41 -8.29 -6.81 -1.31
C ASP A 41 -7.50 -7.38 -2.50
N TRP A 42 -6.18 -7.23 -2.42
CA TRP A 42 -5.25 -7.61 -3.46
C TRP A 42 -5.01 -9.13 -3.52
N ASN A 43 -5.08 -9.81 -2.37
CA ASN A 43 -4.97 -11.27 -2.31
C ASN A 43 -6.21 -11.91 -2.92
N ALA A 44 -7.39 -11.37 -2.62
CA ALA A 44 -8.64 -11.82 -3.22
C ALA A 44 -8.63 -11.61 -4.74
N LEU A 45 -8.17 -10.45 -5.22
CA LEU A 45 -8.03 -10.19 -6.66
C LEU A 45 -7.00 -11.13 -7.31
N LYS A 46 -5.88 -11.43 -6.63
CA LYS A 46 -4.88 -12.37 -7.16
C LYS A 46 -5.45 -13.78 -7.32
N ARG A 47 -6.25 -14.25 -6.36
CA ARG A 47 -6.92 -15.55 -6.44
C ARG A 47 -7.95 -15.59 -7.57
N ASP A 48 -8.79 -14.56 -7.69
CA ASP A 48 -9.78 -14.45 -8.77
C ASP A 48 -9.12 -14.40 -10.17
N VAL A 49 -7.91 -13.85 -10.30
CA VAL A 49 -7.14 -13.89 -11.57
C VAL A 49 -6.65 -15.30 -11.91
N GLN A 50 -6.29 -16.10 -10.90
CA GLN A 50 -5.88 -17.49 -11.10
C GLN A 50 -7.05 -18.41 -11.40
N GLU A 51 -8.17 -18.26 -10.69
CA GLU A 51 -9.38 -19.07 -10.85
C GLU A 51 -10.09 -18.76 -12.18
N HIS A 52 -10.07 -17.50 -12.62
CA HIS A 52 -10.76 -17.06 -13.83
C HIS A 52 -9.84 -16.31 -14.78
N PRO A 53 -8.91 -16.97 -15.48
CA PRO A 53 -7.92 -16.29 -16.32
C PRO A 53 -8.52 -15.56 -17.53
N ASP A 54 -9.75 -15.89 -17.93
CA ASP A 54 -10.45 -15.31 -19.08
C ASP A 54 -11.48 -14.23 -18.73
N ALA A 55 -11.76 -14.01 -17.44
CA ALA A 55 -12.74 -13.03 -16.99
C ALA A 55 -12.35 -11.59 -17.37
N LEU A 56 -13.34 -10.85 -17.88
CA LEU A 56 -13.22 -9.45 -18.27
C LEU A 56 -13.07 -8.55 -17.06
N LEU A 57 -12.45 -7.38 -17.26
CA LEU A 57 -12.30 -6.37 -16.20
C LEU A 57 -13.66 -5.89 -15.65
N ARG A 58 -14.72 -5.91 -16.46
CA ARG A 58 -16.10 -5.58 -16.05
C ARG A 58 -16.66 -6.60 -15.08
N GLU A 59 -16.54 -7.88 -15.39
CA GLU A 59 -17.05 -8.97 -14.54
C GLU A 59 -16.34 -8.99 -13.18
N ARG A 60 -15.02 -8.77 -13.19
CA ARG A 60 -14.25 -8.65 -11.94
C ARG A 60 -14.68 -7.43 -11.14
N ALA A 61 -14.87 -6.29 -11.80
CA ALA A 61 -15.31 -5.06 -11.15
C ALA A 61 -16.67 -5.23 -10.45
N GLU A 62 -17.60 -5.95 -11.07
CA GLU A 62 -18.90 -6.27 -10.49
C GLU A 62 -18.79 -7.19 -9.26
N ARG A 63 -17.98 -8.25 -9.34
CA ARG A 63 -17.71 -9.16 -8.20
C ARG A 63 -17.14 -8.45 -6.98
N PHE A 64 -16.21 -7.52 -7.20
CA PHE A 64 -15.55 -6.78 -6.12
C PHE A 64 -16.28 -5.48 -5.74
N GLY A 65 -17.36 -5.10 -6.44
CA GLY A 65 -18.08 -3.85 -6.21
C GLY A 65 -17.23 -2.60 -6.39
N VAL A 66 -16.23 -2.65 -7.29
CA VAL A 66 -15.29 -1.55 -7.55
C VAL A 66 -15.39 -1.06 -8.98
N ASN A 67 -14.84 0.12 -9.27
CA ASN A 67 -14.75 0.61 -10.64
C ASN A 67 -13.78 -0.25 -11.47
N ILE A 68 -14.12 -0.51 -12.73
CA ILE A 68 -13.29 -1.19 -13.75
C ILE A 68 -11.86 -0.63 -13.77
N LYS A 69 -11.70 0.71 -13.71
CA LYS A 69 -10.38 1.33 -13.70
C LYS A 69 -9.54 0.94 -12.47
N ALA A 70 -10.17 0.77 -11.31
CA ALA A 70 -9.47 0.36 -10.10
C ALA A 70 -8.87 -1.05 -10.24
N ILE A 71 -9.62 -1.97 -10.84
CA ILE A 71 -9.13 -3.34 -11.16
C ILE A 71 -7.98 -3.26 -12.14
N TRP A 72 -8.08 -2.46 -13.20
CA TRP A 72 -6.99 -2.27 -14.16
C TRP A 72 -5.71 -1.74 -13.51
N TYR A 73 -5.81 -0.69 -12.67
CA TYR A 73 -4.66 -0.17 -11.92
C TYR A 73 -4.07 -1.24 -10.99
N ALA A 74 -4.92 -2.05 -10.35
CA ALA A 74 -4.47 -3.10 -9.47
C ALA A 74 -3.71 -4.21 -10.22
N LEU A 75 -4.24 -4.68 -11.34
CA LEU A 75 -3.58 -5.67 -12.20
C LEU A 75 -2.25 -5.15 -12.76
N LYS A 76 -2.22 -3.90 -13.21
CA LYS A 76 -0.99 -3.23 -13.67
C LYS A 76 0.06 -3.15 -12.56
N GLN A 77 -0.35 -2.82 -11.35
CA GLN A 77 0.53 -2.78 -10.17
C GLN A 77 1.05 -4.15 -9.76
N MET A 78 0.27 -5.21 -9.97
CA MET A 78 0.66 -6.60 -9.73
C MET A 78 1.44 -7.23 -10.91
N LYS A 79 1.63 -6.51 -12.01
CA LYS A 79 2.25 -7.00 -13.26
C LYS A 79 1.56 -8.24 -13.83
N GLN A 80 0.27 -8.43 -13.54
CA GLN A 80 -0.52 -9.51 -14.12
C GLN A 80 -1.16 -9.02 -15.42
N SER A 81 -0.53 -9.36 -16.54
CA SER A 81 -1.04 -9.09 -17.88
C SER A 81 -1.08 -10.42 -18.64
N ARG A 82 -2.24 -10.75 -19.20
CA ARG A 82 -2.42 -11.92 -20.06
C ARG A 82 -2.91 -11.46 -21.41
N LYS A 83 -2.19 -11.82 -22.47
CA LYS A 83 -2.64 -11.69 -23.84
C LYS A 83 -3.44 -12.96 -24.17
N LYS A 84 -4.68 -12.79 -24.63
CA LYS A 84 -5.46 -13.90 -25.18
C LYS A 84 -4.88 -14.19 -26.57
N ASN A 85 -4.32 -15.37 -26.76
CA ASN A 85 -3.91 -15.83 -28.08
C ASN A 85 -5.06 -16.64 -28.64
N THR A 86 -5.62 -16.20 -29.76
CA THR A 86 -6.57 -16.98 -30.55
C THR A 86 -5.75 -18.02 -31.30
N THR A 87 -5.88 -19.30 -30.95
CA THR A 87 -5.46 -20.41 -31.81
C THR A 87 -6.61 -20.76 -32.73
#